data_AF-A0A923V419-F1
#
_entry.id   AF-A0A923V419-F1
#
_cell.length_a   1.000
_cell.length_b   1.000
_cell.length_c   1.000
_cell.angle_alpha   90.00
_cell.angle_beta   90.00
_cell.angle_gamma   90.00
#
_symmetry.space_group_name_H-M   'P 1'
#
loop_
_entity.id
_entity.type
_entity.pdbx_description
1 polymer ?
#
loop_
_entity_poly.entity_id
_entity_poly.type
_entity_poly.pdbx_seq_one_letter_code
_entity_poly.pdbx_strand_id
1 'polypeptide(L)'
;AIYEAGTSSLLHVVNNLDDQFQKVILFGHNPGFTDFANQLSKSDIYNIPTAGIVVINFPFHSWKMISMGTGELALFDYPKNEEDRD
;
A
#
# COMPACT_ATOMS: atom_id res chain seq x y z
N ALA A 1 12.82 -6.85 -8.04
CA ALA A 1 13.16 -6.79 -6.61
C ALA A 1 12.41 -5.60 -5.99
N ILE A 2 12.03 -5.68 -4.70
CA ILE A 2 11.22 -4.66 -4.00
C ILE A 2 12.08 -3.65 -3.23
N TYR A 3 13.35 -3.97 -2.96
CA TYR A 3 14.29 -3.07 -2.28
C TYR A 3 14.61 -1.84 -3.14
N GLU A 4 14.47 -0.64 -2.56
CA GLU A 4 14.61 0.67 -3.25
C GLU A 4 13.79 0.80 -4.54
N ALA A 5 12.71 0.02 -4.67
CA ALA A 5 11.84 0.06 -5.83
C ALA A 5 11.01 1.35 -5.83
N GLY A 6 11.05 2.08 -6.94
CA GLY A 6 10.09 3.15 -7.21
C GLY A 6 8.66 2.61 -7.36
N THR A 7 7.67 3.50 -7.28
CA THR A 7 6.25 3.12 -7.29
C THR A 7 5.83 2.35 -8.54
N SER A 8 6.41 2.65 -9.72
CA SER A 8 6.15 1.89 -10.96
C SER A 8 6.59 0.42 -10.86
N SER A 9 7.71 0.14 -10.19
CA SER A 9 8.19 -1.23 -9.97
C SER A 9 7.32 -1.97 -8.96
N LEU A 10 6.87 -1.29 -7.90
CA LEU A 10 5.93 -1.84 -6.94
C LEU A 10 4.56 -2.15 -7.59
N LEU A 11 4.06 -1.23 -8.41
CA LEU A 11 2.83 -1.43 -9.18
C LEU A 11 2.97 -2.62 -10.14
N HIS A 12 4.11 -2.76 -10.80
CA HIS A 12 4.37 -3.91 -11.67
C HIS A 12 4.33 -5.23 -10.89
N VAL A 13 4.92 -5.29 -9.68
CA VAL A 13 4.83 -6.47 -8.81
C VAL A 13 3.37 -6.79 -8.49
N VAL A 14 2.61 -5.78 -8.05
CA VAL A 14 1.20 -5.94 -7.68
C VAL A 14 0.37 -6.42 -8.87
N ASN A 15 0.52 -5.80 -10.04
CA ASN A 15 -0.29 -6.13 -11.22
C ASN A 15 0.04 -7.51 -11.83
N ASN A 16 1.11 -8.17 -11.38
CA ASN A 16 1.47 -9.53 -11.78
C ASN A 16 1.11 -10.59 -10.73
N LEU A 17 0.45 -10.21 -9.63
CA LEU A 17 -0.08 -11.16 -8.66
C LEU A 17 -1.23 -11.99 -9.29
N ASP A 18 -1.41 -13.20 -8.78
CA ASP A 18 -2.51 -14.09 -9.18
C ASP A 18 -3.81 -13.68 -8.46
N ASP A 19 -4.90 -13.58 -9.21
CA ASP A 19 -6.23 -13.20 -8.72
C ASP A 19 -6.82 -14.22 -7.71
N GLN A 20 -6.20 -15.41 -7.55
CA GLN A 20 -6.53 -16.33 -6.46
C GLN A 20 -6.26 -15.72 -5.07
N PHE A 21 -5.29 -14.79 -4.95
CA PHE A 21 -4.99 -14.14 -3.68
C PHE A 21 -5.97 -13.00 -3.41
N GLN A 22 -6.76 -13.14 -2.35
CA GLN A 22 -7.73 -12.10 -1.94
C GLN A 22 -7.10 -10.97 -1.12
N LYS A 23 -5.95 -11.22 -0.48
CA LYS A 23 -5.21 -10.26 0.34
C LYS A 23 -3.71 -10.54 0.21
N VAL A 24 -2.91 -9.49 0.05
CA VAL A 24 -1.45 -9.57 -0.02
C VAL A 24 -0.86 -8.50 0.90
N ILE A 25 0.24 -8.84 1.58
CA ILE A 25 1.03 -7.92 2.39
C ILE A 25 2.37 -7.72 1.69
N LEU A 26 2.77 -6.45 1.53
CA LEU A 26 4.08 -6.08 1.00
C LEU A 26 4.95 -5.53 2.13
N PHE A 27 6.23 -5.93 2.15
CA PHE A 27 7.23 -5.41 3.09
C PHE A 27 8.31 -4.66 2.31
N GLY A 28 8.73 -3.49 2.79
CA GLY A 28 9.79 -2.73 2.15
C GLY A 28 10.15 -1.43 2.90
N HIS A 29 10.68 -0.45 2.18
CA HIS A 29 11.30 0.75 2.74
C HIS A 29 10.70 2.03 2.19
N ASN A 30 10.81 3.10 2.97
CA ASN A 30 10.49 4.47 2.55
C ASN A 30 11.63 5.09 1.72
N PRO A 31 11.36 6.08 0.87
CA PRO A 31 10.04 6.71 0.64
C PRO A 31 9.09 5.89 -0.22
N GLY A 32 9.60 4.87 -0.94
CA GLY A 32 8.84 4.13 -1.95
C GLY A 32 7.48 3.58 -1.48
N PHE A 33 7.38 3.08 -0.26
CA PHE A 33 6.11 2.60 0.30
C PHE A 33 5.14 3.71 0.69
N THR A 34 5.63 4.82 1.26
CA THR A 34 4.80 6.02 1.51
C THR A 34 4.23 6.55 0.19
N ASP A 35 5.08 6.72 -0.82
CA ASP A 35 4.69 7.24 -2.13
C ASP A 35 3.70 6.29 -2.82
N PHE A 36 3.94 4.98 -2.72
CA PHE A 36 3.07 3.98 -3.33
C PHE A 36 1.69 3.94 -2.66
N ALA A 37 1.63 4.01 -1.33
CA ALA A 37 0.37 4.12 -0.61
C ALA A 37 -0.43 5.34 -1.09
N ASN A 38 0.18 6.53 -1.08
CA ASN A 38 -0.45 7.76 -1.55
C ASN A 38 -0.91 7.67 -3.01
N GLN A 39 -0.08 7.10 -3.89
CA GLN A 39 -0.41 6.91 -5.30
C GLN A 39 -1.64 6.02 -5.48
N LEU A 40 -1.75 4.94 -4.71
CA LEU A 40 -2.86 3.98 -4.86
C LEU A 40 -4.17 4.48 -4.27
N SER A 41 -4.14 5.18 -3.13
CA SER A 41 -5.34 5.59 -2.38
C SER A 41 -5.70 7.07 -2.49
N LYS A 42 -4.92 7.88 -3.21
CA LYS A 42 -5.02 9.36 -3.21
C LYS A 42 -4.93 9.97 -1.80
N SER A 43 -4.23 9.30 -0.91
CA SER A 43 -3.99 9.78 0.45
C SER A 43 -2.84 10.80 0.48
N ASP A 44 -2.70 11.49 1.61
CA ASP A 44 -1.63 12.46 1.87
C ASP A 44 -0.84 12.05 3.13
N ILE A 45 -0.33 10.82 3.13
CA ILE A 45 0.51 10.29 4.21
C ILE A 45 1.90 10.89 4.07
N TYR A 46 2.34 11.68 5.04
CA TYR A 46 3.67 12.29 5.03
C TYR A 46 4.80 11.24 5.11
N ASN A 47 4.66 10.26 6.01
CA ASN A 47 5.63 9.17 6.18
C ASN A 47 4.99 8.01 6.95
N ILE A 48 5.13 6.78 6.45
CA ILE A 48 4.77 5.56 7.22
C ILE A 48 5.91 5.27 8.23
N PRO A 49 5.68 5.32 9.55
CA PRO A 49 6.73 5.02 10.53
C PRO A 49 7.28 3.60 10.41
N THR A 50 8.42 3.31 11.02
CA THR A 50 8.94 1.94 11.08
C THR A 50 7.93 1.01 11.74
N ALA A 51 7.72 -0.16 11.14
CA ALA A 51 6.66 -1.09 11.52
C ALA A 51 5.22 -0.52 11.44
N GLY A 52 5.02 0.59 10.72
CA GLY A 52 3.70 1.08 10.34
C GLY A 52 3.06 0.23 9.25
N ILE A 53 1.73 0.23 9.22
CA ILE A 53 0.90 -0.49 8.27
C ILE A 53 -0.07 0.46 7.59
N VAL A 54 -0.24 0.28 6.28
CA VAL A 54 -1.30 0.89 5.50
C VAL A 54 -2.12 -0.22 4.87
N VAL A 55 -3.44 -0.18 5.03
CA VAL A 55 -4.37 -1.10 4.39
C VAL A 55 -5.16 -0.33 3.34
N ILE A 56 -5.15 -0.85 2.12
CA ILE A 56 -5.87 -0.27 0.98
C ILE A 56 -6.84 -1.32 0.46
N ASN A 57 -8.12 -0.94 0.34
CA ASN A 57 -9.15 -1.76 -0.27
C ASN A 57 -9.34 -1.38 -1.74
N PHE A 58 -9.69 -2.36 -2.57
CA PHE A 58 -9.99 -2.15 -3.98
C PHE A 58 -11.38 -2.69 -4.32
N PRO A 59 -12.19 -1.98 -5.13
CA PRO A 59 -13.57 -2.38 -5.45
C PRO A 59 -13.66 -3.46 -6.56
N PHE A 60 -12.58 -4.20 -6.82
CA PHE A 60 -12.49 -5.19 -7.89
C PHE A 60 -11.61 -6.38 -7.49
N HIS A 61 -11.74 -7.48 -8.24
CA HIS A 61 -11.14 -8.78 -7.91
C HIS A 61 -9.84 -9.09 -8.66
N SER A 62 -9.40 -8.22 -9.58
CA SER A 62 -8.17 -8.46 -10.36
C SER A 62 -7.06 -7.49 -9.98
N TRP A 63 -5.90 -8.03 -9.63
CA TRP A 63 -4.72 -7.23 -9.28
C TRP A 63 -4.26 -6.35 -10.46
N LYS A 64 -4.50 -6.78 -11.69
CA LYS A 64 -4.19 -6.03 -12.92
C LYS A 64 -4.94 -4.71 -13.06
N MET A 65 -6.08 -4.56 -12.37
CA MET A 65 -6.88 -3.33 -12.39
C MET A 65 -6.35 -2.26 -11.43
N ILE A 66 -5.42 -2.62 -10.53
CA ILE A 66 -4.82 -1.66 -9.62
C ILE A 66 -4.01 -0.64 -10.41
N SER A 67 -4.29 0.62 -10.14
CA SER A 67 -3.57 1.75 -10.71
C SER A 67 -3.66 2.95 -9.75
N MET A 68 -3.19 4.11 -10.20
CA MET A 68 -3.20 5.31 -9.38
C MET A 68 -4.64 5.68 -8.99
N GLY A 69 -4.88 5.77 -7.68
CA GLY A 69 -6.12 6.25 -7.12
C GLY A 69 -7.33 5.34 -7.33
N THR A 70 -7.11 4.06 -7.60
CA THR A 70 -8.17 3.04 -7.66
C THR A 70 -8.47 2.40 -6.31
N GLY A 71 -7.62 2.64 -5.30
CA GLY A 71 -7.79 2.12 -3.96
C GLY A 71 -8.42 3.14 -3.01
N GLU A 72 -8.92 2.62 -1.90
CA GLU A 72 -9.44 3.40 -0.77
C GLU A 72 -8.60 3.07 0.47
N LEU A 73 -8.12 4.11 1.17
CA LEU A 73 -7.40 3.93 2.43
C LEU A 73 -8.37 3.42 3.49
N ALA A 74 -8.13 2.20 3.98
CA ALA A 74 -8.96 1.56 4.99
C ALA A 74 -8.38 1.68 6.40
N LEU A 75 -7.05 1.67 6.52
CA LEU A 75 -6.33 1.79 7.80
C LEU A 75 -4.96 2.42 7.55
N PHE A 76 -4.55 3.29 8.47
CA PHE A 76 -3.16 3.66 8.64
C PHE A 76 -2.85 3.64 10.13
N ASP A 77 -1.97 2.73 10.55
CA ASP A 77 -1.63 2.53 11.96
C ASP A 77 -0.13 2.24 12.13
N TYR A 78 0.39 2.43 13.34
CA TYR A 78 1.79 2.22 13.69
C TYR A 78 1.97 2.11 15.22
N PRO A 79 3.07 1.52 15.73
CA PRO A 79 3.20 1.14 17.15
C PRO A 79 3.01 2.24 18.21
N LYS A 80 3.13 3.51 17.83
CA LYS A 80 2.97 4.68 18.72
C LYS A 80 1.80 5.56 18.31
N ASN A 81 0.86 5.01 17.55
CA ASN A 81 -0.40 5.67 17.29
C ASN A 81 -1.22 5.67 18.59
N GLU A 82 -1.62 6.85 19.04
CA GLU A 82 -2.43 7.01 20.26
C GLU A 82 -3.93 7.05 19.94
N GLU A 83 -4.31 7.17 18.67
CA GLU A 83 -5.71 7.26 18.23
C GLU A 83 -6.45 5.90 18.23
N ASP A 84 -5.73 4.78 18.14
CA ASP A 84 -6.29 3.40 18.12
C ASP A 84 -6.28 2.72 19.51
N ARG A 85 -6.12 3.48 20.60
CA ARG A 85 -6.02 2.93 21.97
C ARG A 85 -7.33 2.89 22.77
N ASP A 86 -8.45 3.26 22.16
CA ASP A 86 -9.78 3.29 22.80
C ASP A 86 -10.71 2.18 22.29
#